data_AF-A0ABF7QZW5-F1
#
_entry.id   AF-A0ABF7QZW5-F1
#
_cell.length_a   1.000
_cell.length_b   1.000
_cell.length_c   1.000
_cell.angle_alpha   90.00
_cell.angle_beta   90.00
_cell.angle_gamma   90.00
#
_symmetry.space_group_name_H-M   'P 1'
#
loop_
_entity.id
_entity.type
_entity.pdbx_description
1 polymer ?
#
loop_
_entity_poly.entity_id
_entity_poly.type
_entity_poly.pdbx_seq_one_letter_code
_entity_poly.pdbx_strand_id
1 'polypeptide(L)'
;MKRITLSALLMTLFLLLSCGSGSSKVEDPKTLFLTSIANLGKGFLDVFTSFSDMVAGAFGIKAETKKSDIGKYFTDIENTMNTVKAKLNDVVATNGNYPKIKEVVNKFIAGILDKISDGAKIAASGAGDNSTIGDATVDKDAVHADAASVNALVKGIKTIVDVVLKGKGDASANATKDEGEDKKYIGKLFSEVKANAAEAKEATAASASIGAVSGADILQAIVKSGNVDNSKNIEDATDAASIAAAKKDNGKKEIKNDAKKDAVIAGGIALRAMAKGGQFAIKSGENDAVPIVNRAAASAVSKTLGTLMLAIRNTVDTGLKSISEALAAVKQEDMPVETSESGTGK
;
A
#
# COMPACT_ATOMS: atom_id res chain seq x y z
N MET A 1 -49.43 -70.24 42.60
CA MET A 1 -48.33 -69.24 42.67
C MET A 1 -47.08 -69.84 42.04
N LYS A 2 -46.82 -69.54 40.75
CA LYS A 2 -45.49 -69.78 40.16
C LYS A 2 -44.66 -68.53 40.45
N ARG A 3 -43.57 -68.70 41.19
CA ARG A 3 -42.61 -67.64 41.50
C ARG A 3 -42.00 -67.17 40.18
N ILE A 4 -42.41 -66.01 39.71
CA ILE A 4 -41.65 -65.26 38.70
C ILE A 4 -40.37 -64.87 39.44
N THR A 5 -39.27 -65.53 39.07
CA THR A 5 -37.96 -65.28 39.67
C THR A 5 -37.54 -63.84 39.31
N LEU A 6 -37.07 -63.10 40.32
CA LEU A 6 -36.56 -61.72 40.20
C LEU A 6 -35.55 -61.55 39.04
N SER A 7 -34.91 -62.64 38.61
CA SER A 7 -33.99 -62.73 37.47
C SER A 7 -34.64 -62.49 36.10
N ALA A 8 -35.90 -62.88 35.89
CA ALA A 8 -36.62 -62.69 34.62
C ALA A 8 -37.10 -61.24 34.41
N LEU A 9 -37.36 -60.52 35.51
CA LEU A 9 -37.76 -59.11 35.49
C LEU A 9 -36.55 -58.18 35.36
N LEU A 10 -35.36 -58.61 35.81
CA LEU A 10 -34.10 -57.87 35.61
C LEU A 10 -33.55 -57.98 34.18
N MET A 11 -33.70 -59.13 33.51
CA MET A 11 -33.26 -59.29 32.11
C MET A 11 -34.11 -58.50 31.10
N THR A 12 -35.41 -58.32 31.37
CA THR A 12 -36.30 -57.53 30.52
C THR A 12 -36.11 -56.02 30.73
N LEU A 13 -35.72 -55.59 31.94
CA LEU A 13 -35.36 -54.20 32.22
C LEU A 13 -33.99 -53.79 31.63
N PHE A 14 -33.04 -54.73 31.53
CA PHE A 14 -31.75 -54.47 30.85
C PHE A 14 -31.85 -54.45 29.31
N LEU A 15 -32.83 -55.16 28.72
CA LEU A 15 -33.10 -55.13 27.28
C LEU A 15 -33.89 -53.89 26.82
N LEU A 16 -34.61 -53.21 27.71
CA LEU A 16 -35.29 -51.94 27.42
C LEU A 16 -34.41 -50.70 27.70
N LEU A 17 -33.30 -50.84 28.41
CA LEU A 17 -32.30 -49.79 28.62
C LEU A 17 -31.12 -49.85 27.62
N SER A 18 -31.04 -50.88 26.75
CA SER A 18 -30.02 -50.95 25.69
C SER A 18 -30.43 -50.25 24.38
N CYS A 19 -31.64 -49.71 24.28
CA CYS A 19 -31.95 -48.63 23.33
C CYS A 19 -31.64 -47.25 23.95
N GLY A 20 -30.49 -47.17 24.62
CA GLY A 20 -30.04 -46.05 25.42
C GLY A 20 -28.52 -45.91 25.44
N SER A 21 -27.84 -46.31 24.37
CA SER A 21 -26.41 -46.04 24.16
C SER A 21 -26.05 -46.19 22.69
N GLY A 22 -26.75 -45.42 21.85
CA GLY A 22 -26.47 -45.33 20.43
C GLY A 22 -26.70 -43.93 19.87
N SER A 23 -26.70 -42.88 20.71
CA SER A 23 -26.43 -41.55 20.17
C SER A 23 -24.94 -41.53 19.86
N SER A 24 -24.58 -42.06 18.69
CA SER A 24 -23.60 -41.35 17.89
C SER A 24 -24.10 -39.91 17.92
N LYS A 25 -23.33 -39.01 18.57
CA LYS A 25 -23.57 -37.58 18.42
C LYS A 25 -23.25 -37.27 16.96
N VAL A 26 -24.18 -37.62 16.07
CA VAL A 26 -24.32 -36.90 14.82
C VAL A 26 -24.70 -35.51 15.30
N GLU A 27 -23.71 -34.62 15.37
CA GLU A 27 -23.98 -33.24 15.71
C GLU A 27 -25.10 -32.76 14.77
N ASP A 28 -26.16 -32.19 15.36
CA ASP A 28 -27.30 -31.73 14.58
C ASP A 28 -26.78 -30.77 13.49
N PRO A 29 -27.26 -30.89 12.23
CA PRO A 29 -26.77 -30.07 11.12
C PRO A 29 -26.78 -28.56 11.39
N LYS A 30 -27.68 -28.04 12.25
CA LYS A 30 -27.67 -26.64 12.66
C LYS A 30 -26.52 -26.33 13.61
N THR A 31 -26.20 -27.24 14.51
CA THR A 31 -25.07 -27.09 15.44
C THR A 31 -23.73 -27.10 14.69
N LEU A 32 -23.59 -28.00 13.71
CA LEU A 32 -22.44 -28.04 12.80
C LEU A 32 -22.32 -26.75 11.98
N PHE A 33 -23.42 -26.30 11.39
CA PHE A 33 -23.49 -25.06 10.63
C PHE A 33 -23.08 -23.85 11.48
N LEU A 34 -23.70 -23.65 12.65
CA LEU A 34 -23.42 -22.53 13.54
C LEU A 34 -21.97 -22.54 14.03
N THR A 35 -21.43 -23.72 14.35
CA THR A 35 -20.02 -23.88 14.76
C THR A 35 -19.06 -23.51 13.63
N SER A 36 -19.36 -23.93 12.40
CA SER A 36 -18.57 -23.60 11.21
C SER A 36 -18.55 -22.10 10.92
N ILE A 37 -19.72 -21.43 10.98
CA ILE A 37 -19.82 -19.98 10.81
C ILE A 37 -19.11 -19.23 11.95
N ALA A 38 -19.24 -19.69 13.19
CA ALA A 38 -18.54 -19.09 14.33
C ALA A 38 -17.01 -19.17 14.17
N ASN A 39 -16.48 -20.31 13.72
CA ASN A 39 -15.05 -20.50 13.47
C ASN A 39 -14.55 -19.62 12.30
N LEU A 40 -15.32 -19.50 11.21
CA LEU A 40 -15.03 -18.54 10.14
C LEU A 40 -15.00 -17.10 10.64
N GLY A 41 -16.02 -16.71 11.40
CA GLY A 41 -16.13 -15.36 11.98
C GLY A 41 -14.94 -15.02 12.87
N LYS A 42 -14.54 -15.95 13.74
CA LYS A 42 -13.34 -15.81 14.57
C LYS A 42 -12.07 -15.69 13.72
N GLY A 43 -11.90 -16.57 12.73
CA GLY A 43 -10.75 -16.55 11.84
C GLY A 43 -10.59 -15.22 11.09
N PHE A 44 -11.68 -14.67 10.55
CA PHE A 44 -11.63 -13.37 9.88
C PHE A 44 -11.40 -12.20 10.85
N LEU A 45 -11.93 -12.27 12.08
CA LEU A 45 -11.64 -11.27 13.12
C LEU A 45 -10.15 -11.27 13.51
N ASP A 46 -9.54 -12.44 13.59
CA ASP A 46 -8.10 -12.58 13.86
C ASP A 46 -7.25 -12.00 12.72
N VAL A 47 -7.69 -12.16 11.45
CA VAL A 47 -7.07 -11.51 10.29
C VAL A 47 -7.19 -9.99 10.38
N PHE A 48 -8.38 -9.47 10.69
CA PHE A 48 -8.62 -8.03 10.82
C PHE A 48 -7.78 -7.40 11.93
N THR A 49 -7.74 -8.03 13.11
CA THR A 49 -6.94 -7.57 14.25
C THR A 49 -5.44 -7.56 13.90
N SER A 50 -4.96 -8.63 13.26
CA SER A 50 -3.58 -8.70 12.79
C SER A 50 -3.23 -7.61 11.78
N PHE A 51 -4.14 -7.28 10.87
CA PHE A 51 -3.93 -6.19 9.93
C PHE A 51 -3.84 -4.85 10.68
N SER A 52 -4.79 -4.58 11.59
CA SER A 52 -4.80 -3.34 12.39
C SER A 52 -3.47 -3.12 13.13
N ASP A 53 -2.92 -4.16 13.76
CA ASP A 53 -1.68 -4.07 14.52
C ASP A 53 -0.45 -3.80 13.63
N MET A 54 -0.44 -4.33 12.40
CA MET A 54 0.70 -4.23 11.49
C MET A 54 0.85 -2.86 10.84
N VAL A 55 -0.22 -2.06 10.76
CA VAL A 55 -0.17 -0.85 9.92
C VAL A 55 0.35 0.38 10.67
N ALA A 56 0.78 0.31 11.94
CA ALA A 56 1.17 1.49 12.73
C ALA A 56 2.38 2.34 12.18
N GLY A 57 3.10 1.90 11.14
CA GLY A 57 4.46 2.35 10.83
C GLY A 57 4.71 3.49 9.81
N ALA A 58 3.72 4.28 9.37
CA ALA A 58 3.92 5.27 8.29
C ALA A 58 4.22 6.71 8.75
N PHE A 59 4.25 6.99 10.05
CA PHE A 59 4.35 8.35 10.58
C PHE A 59 5.77 8.67 11.06
N GLY A 60 6.26 9.87 10.75
CA GLY A 60 7.54 10.39 11.28
C GLY A 60 8.68 10.48 10.26
N ILE A 61 8.39 10.52 8.96
CA ILE A 61 9.39 10.82 7.94
C ILE A 61 9.95 12.23 8.16
N LYS A 62 11.27 12.33 8.28
CA LYS A 62 12.03 13.58 8.48
C LYS A 62 13.09 13.71 7.40
N ALA A 63 13.73 14.87 7.31
CA ALA A 63 14.80 15.09 6.34
C ALA A 63 15.93 14.06 6.47
N GLU A 64 16.21 13.59 7.68
CA GLU A 64 17.27 12.64 8.01
C GLU A 64 16.87 11.17 7.79
N THR A 65 15.60 10.90 7.46
CA THR A 65 15.15 9.54 7.09
C THR A 65 15.96 9.05 5.90
N LYS A 66 16.45 7.81 5.95
CA LYS A 66 17.25 7.24 4.87
C LYS A 66 16.35 6.77 3.73
N LYS A 67 16.86 6.79 2.51
CA LYS A 67 16.16 6.21 1.36
C LYS A 67 15.98 4.70 1.51
N SER A 68 16.89 4.01 2.20
CA SER A 68 16.73 2.61 2.59
C SER A 68 15.58 2.38 3.57
N ASP A 69 15.24 3.35 4.44
CA ASP A 69 14.05 3.27 5.29
C ASP A 69 12.76 3.39 4.47
N ILE A 70 12.79 4.16 3.36
CA ILE A 70 11.70 4.21 2.38
C ILE A 70 11.55 2.87 1.65
N GLY A 71 12.67 2.24 1.28
CA GLY A 71 12.66 0.87 0.75
C GLY A 71 12.02 -0.12 1.72
N LYS A 72 12.47 -0.08 2.98
CA LYS A 72 11.91 -0.90 4.07
C LYS A 72 10.42 -0.66 4.26
N TYR A 73 9.96 0.59 4.20
CA TYR A 73 8.55 0.93 4.28
C TYR A 73 7.70 0.18 3.23
N PHE A 74 8.17 0.11 1.98
CA PHE A 74 7.48 -0.66 0.94
C PHE A 74 7.60 -2.18 1.18
N THR A 75 8.75 -2.68 1.63
CA THR A 75 8.90 -4.10 2.02
C THR A 75 7.96 -4.49 3.17
N ASP A 76 7.74 -3.61 4.14
CA ASP A 76 6.80 -3.84 5.24
C ASP A 76 5.35 -3.93 4.73
N ILE A 77 4.98 -3.13 3.73
CA ILE A 77 3.67 -3.22 3.04
C ILE A 77 3.54 -4.59 2.34
N GLU A 78 4.54 -5.00 1.55
CA GLU A 78 4.56 -6.31 0.88
C GLU A 78 4.34 -7.45 1.89
N ASN A 79 5.13 -7.45 2.97
CA ASN A 79 5.06 -8.47 4.01
C ASN A 79 3.70 -8.50 4.71
N THR A 80 3.12 -7.33 4.96
CA THR A 80 1.78 -7.21 5.56
C THR A 80 0.72 -7.81 4.64
N MET A 81 0.73 -7.48 3.35
CA MET A 81 -0.24 -8.03 2.39
C MET A 81 -0.11 -9.55 2.27
N ASN A 82 1.12 -10.07 2.22
CA ASN A 82 1.38 -11.51 2.15
C ASN A 82 0.93 -12.23 3.43
N THR A 83 1.10 -11.63 4.60
CA THR A 83 0.65 -12.18 5.88
C THR A 83 -0.88 -12.25 5.94
N VAL A 84 -1.56 -11.17 5.54
CA VAL A 84 -3.04 -11.14 5.48
C VAL A 84 -3.55 -12.18 4.49
N LYS A 85 -2.94 -12.27 3.30
CA LYS A 85 -3.27 -13.27 2.28
C LYS A 85 -3.15 -14.70 2.81
N ALA A 86 -2.03 -15.02 3.48
CA ALA A 86 -1.80 -16.34 4.05
C ALA A 86 -2.89 -16.70 5.07
N LYS A 87 -3.16 -15.80 6.02
CA LYS A 87 -4.20 -16.00 7.04
C LYS A 87 -5.60 -16.17 6.44
N LEU A 88 -5.95 -15.38 5.41
CA LEU A 88 -7.24 -15.54 4.72
C LEU A 88 -7.38 -16.91 4.05
N ASN A 89 -6.31 -17.39 3.39
CA ASN A 89 -6.32 -18.72 2.77
C ASN A 89 -6.44 -19.82 3.82
N ASP A 90 -5.74 -19.70 4.95
CA ASP A 90 -5.80 -20.67 6.05
C ASP A 90 -7.22 -20.73 6.63
N VAL A 91 -7.86 -19.58 6.89
CA VAL A 91 -9.24 -19.52 7.41
C VAL A 91 -10.21 -20.22 6.47
N VAL A 92 -10.09 -20.00 5.16
CA VAL A 92 -10.94 -20.66 4.15
C VAL A 92 -10.59 -22.14 3.97
N ALA A 93 -9.33 -22.55 4.11
CA ALA A 93 -8.95 -23.96 4.01
C ALA A 93 -9.43 -24.78 5.22
N THR A 94 -9.33 -24.21 6.43
CA THR A 94 -9.72 -24.89 7.67
C THR A 94 -11.23 -24.90 7.91
N ASN A 95 -11.94 -23.87 7.46
CA ASN A 95 -13.36 -23.68 7.81
C ASN A 95 -14.28 -23.49 6.59
N GLY A 96 -13.74 -23.41 5.38
CA GLY A 96 -14.43 -22.90 4.19
C GLY A 96 -15.02 -23.98 3.30
N ASN A 97 -15.96 -24.75 3.83
CA ASN A 97 -16.90 -25.51 3.00
C ASN A 97 -18.02 -24.60 2.47
N TYR A 98 -17.70 -23.36 2.04
CA TYR A 98 -18.66 -22.38 1.52
C TYR A 98 -18.12 -21.72 0.25
N PRO A 99 -18.56 -22.18 -0.95
CA PRO A 99 -18.04 -21.71 -2.23
C PRO A 99 -18.08 -20.18 -2.40
N LYS A 100 -19.17 -19.53 -1.96
CA LYS A 100 -19.35 -18.07 -2.04
C LYS A 100 -18.30 -17.29 -1.23
N ILE A 101 -17.98 -17.76 -0.03
CA ILE A 101 -16.95 -17.12 0.82
C ILE A 101 -15.57 -17.27 0.18
N LYS A 102 -15.25 -18.47 -0.30
CA LYS A 102 -13.99 -18.73 -1.01
C LYS A 102 -13.84 -17.84 -2.25
N GLU A 103 -14.92 -17.65 -3.01
CA GLU A 103 -14.93 -16.77 -4.17
C GLU A 103 -14.64 -15.30 -3.79
N VAL A 104 -15.32 -14.78 -2.76
CA VAL A 104 -15.10 -13.39 -2.29
C VAL A 104 -13.68 -13.20 -1.78
N VAL A 105 -13.16 -14.14 -0.99
CA VAL A 105 -11.78 -14.12 -0.49
C VAL A 105 -10.77 -14.16 -1.64
N ASN A 106 -10.95 -15.05 -2.61
CA ASN A 106 -10.07 -15.15 -3.77
C ASN A 106 -10.06 -13.86 -4.61
N LYS A 107 -11.23 -13.26 -4.84
CA LYS A 107 -11.33 -11.97 -5.53
C LYS A 107 -10.63 -10.85 -4.77
N PHE A 108 -10.76 -10.82 -3.44
CA PHE A 108 -10.07 -9.84 -2.62
C PHE A 108 -8.55 -10.01 -2.66
N ILE A 109 -8.06 -11.24 -2.55
CA ILE A 109 -6.62 -11.55 -2.64
C ILE A 109 -6.06 -11.14 -4.00
N ALA A 110 -6.58 -11.70 -5.09
CA ALA A 110 -6.03 -11.47 -6.42
C ALA A 110 -6.30 -10.04 -6.94
N GLY A 111 -7.44 -9.46 -6.56
CA GLY A 111 -7.87 -8.14 -7.02
C GLY A 111 -7.20 -6.99 -6.28
N ILE A 112 -6.81 -7.19 -5.01
CA ILE A 112 -6.32 -6.12 -4.12
C ILE A 112 -4.99 -6.50 -3.48
N LEU A 113 -4.94 -7.54 -2.64
CA LEU A 113 -3.76 -7.81 -1.81
C LEU A 113 -2.52 -8.11 -2.66
N ASP A 114 -2.67 -8.94 -3.70
CA ASP A 114 -1.58 -9.30 -4.60
C ASP A 114 -1.03 -8.07 -5.34
N LYS A 115 -1.91 -7.20 -5.84
CA LYS A 115 -1.49 -5.98 -6.54
C LYS A 115 -0.79 -4.98 -5.62
N ILE A 116 -1.26 -4.83 -4.38
CA ILE A 116 -0.60 -3.97 -3.39
C ILE A 116 0.78 -4.56 -3.05
N SER A 117 0.86 -5.88 -2.83
CA SER A 117 2.11 -6.60 -2.54
C SER A 117 3.13 -6.44 -3.67
N ASP A 118 2.73 -6.74 -4.91
CA ASP A 118 3.58 -6.65 -6.10
C ASP A 118 4.04 -5.21 -6.35
N GLY A 119 3.13 -4.24 -6.24
CA GLY A 119 3.46 -2.82 -6.38
C GLY A 119 4.45 -2.35 -5.33
N ALA A 120 4.27 -2.77 -4.07
CA ALA A 120 5.17 -2.41 -2.98
C ALA A 120 6.56 -3.02 -3.18
N LYS A 121 6.63 -4.30 -3.56
CA LYS A 121 7.89 -4.97 -3.90
C LYS A 121 8.67 -4.23 -4.99
N ILE A 122 7.98 -3.82 -6.06
CA ILE A 122 8.60 -3.07 -7.16
C ILE A 122 9.09 -1.71 -6.65
N ALA A 123 8.27 -0.98 -5.90
CA ALA A 123 8.66 0.33 -5.36
C ALA A 123 9.86 0.24 -4.40
N ALA A 124 9.91 -0.81 -3.57
CA ALA A 124 11.02 -1.06 -2.64
C ALA A 124 12.36 -1.18 -3.37
N SER A 125 12.38 -1.82 -4.55
CA SER A 125 13.60 -1.95 -5.37
C SER A 125 14.14 -0.59 -5.88
N GLY A 126 13.29 0.43 -5.93
CA GLY A 126 13.67 1.78 -6.32
C GLY A 126 14.18 2.64 -5.17
N ALA A 127 13.90 2.32 -3.91
CA ALA A 127 14.36 3.09 -2.75
C ALA A 127 15.33 2.24 -1.91
N GLY A 128 16.62 2.56 -1.89
CA GLY A 128 17.58 1.59 -1.32
C GLY A 128 19.02 2.03 -1.06
N ASP A 129 19.31 3.33 -0.96
CA ASP A 129 20.63 3.79 -0.53
C ASP A 129 20.63 4.40 0.89
N ASN A 130 21.83 4.62 1.43
CA ASN A 130 22.01 5.17 2.78
C ASN A 130 21.98 6.71 2.83
N SER A 131 21.74 7.38 1.70
CA SER A 131 21.56 8.83 1.69
C SER A 131 20.22 9.19 2.35
N THR A 132 20.13 10.41 2.84
CA THR A 132 18.91 10.94 3.44
C THR A 132 17.97 11.45 2.37
N ILE A 133 16.67 11.53 2.66
CA ILE A 133 15.71 12.11 1.71
C ILE A 133 15.89 13.62 1.55
N GLY A 134 16.32 14.31 2.62
CA GLY A 134 16.72 15.70 2.62
C GLY A 134 18.25 15.79 2.56
N ASP A 135 18.79 15.62 1.35
CA ASP A 135 20.24 15.64 1.08
C ASP A 135 20.64 16.88 0.26
N ALA A 136 20.01 18.02 0.54
CA ALA A 136 20.44 19.31 0.00
C ALA A 136 21.69 19.78 0.75
N THR A 137 22.69 20.26 0.02
CA THR A 137 23.91 20.84 0.59
C THR A 137 24.34 22.08 -0.19
N VAL A 138 25.05 22.98 0.49
CA VAL A 138 25.78 24.07 -0.17
C VAL A 138 27.05 23.54 -0.83
N ASP A 139 27.54 24.28 -1.82
CA ASP A 139 28.82 24.04 -2.50
C ASP A 139 28.95 22.69 -3.24
N LYS A 140 27.86 21.91 -3.33
CA LYS A 140 27.78 20.69 -4.12
C LYS A 140 26.78 20.84 -5.24
N ASP A 141 27.07 20.09 -6.30
CA ASP A 141 26.17 19.92 -7.42
C ASP A 141 25.04 18.95 -7.02
N ALA A 142 23.86 19.15 -7.57
CA ALA A 142 22.78 18.17 -7.44
C ALA A 142 23.23 16.90 -8.15
N VAL A 143 22.72 15.75 -7.72
CA VAL A 143 22.94 14.47 -8.41
C VAL A 143 21.62 13.94 -8.90
N HIS A 144 21.54 13.60 -10.18
CA HIS A 144 20.33 13.02 -10.75
C HIS A 144 19.94 11.71 -10.07
N ALA A 145 18.64 11.51 -9.83
CA ALA A 145 18.18 10.22 -9.36
C ALA A 145 18.42 9.17 -10.46
N ASP A 146 18.84 7.97 -10.07
CA ASP A 146 19.02 6.85 -10.98
C ASP A 146 17.70 6.55 -11.70
N ALA A 147 17.73 6.54 -13.04
CA ALA A 147 16.52 6.37 -13.83
C ALA A 147 15.81 5.03 -13.57
N ALA A 148 16.56 3.94 -13.33
CA ALA A 148 15.96 2.64 -13.04
C ALA A 148 15.20 2.68 -11.69
N SER A 149 15.79 3.33 -10.69
CA SER A 149 15.19 3.59 -9.39
C SER A 149 13.91 4.45 -9.51
N VAL A 150 13.94 5.54 -10.27
CA VAL A 150 12.75 6.39 -10.51
C VAL A 150 11.64 5.59 -11.21
N ASN A 151 11.99 4.85 -12.27
CA ASN A 151 11.03 4.02 -13.01
C ASN A 151 10.41 2.91 -12.12
N ALA A 152 11.20 2.30 -11.24
CA ALA A 152 10.71 1.31 -10.29
C ALA A 152 9.72 1.93 -9.28
N LEU A 153 10.05 3.09 -8.70
CA LEU A 153 9.13 3.81 -7.80
C LEU A 153 7.82 4.17 -8.51
N VAL A 154 7.88 4.76 -9.70
CA VAL A 154 6.70 5.13 -10.49
C VAL A 154 5.84 3.91 -10.77
N LYS A 155 6.43 2.82 -11.27
CA LYS A 155 5.72 1.58 -11.61
C LYS A 155 5.09 0.94 -10.38
N GLY A 156 5.84 0.82 -9.28
CA GLY A 156 5.36 0.22 -8.05
C GLY A 156 4.21 1.01 -7.42
N ILE A 157 4.38 2.33 -7.29
CA ILE A 157 3.34 3.24 -6.78
C ILE A 157 2.10 3.18 -7.68
N LYS A 158 2.26 3.17 -9.01
CA LYS A 158 1.14 3.06 -9.95
C LYS A 158 0.30 1.80 -9.74
N THR A 159 0.94 0.64 -9.62
CA THR A 159 0.24 -0.63 -9.38
C THR A 159 -0.62 -0.59 -8.10
N ILE A 160 -0.13 0.06 -7.04
CA ILE A 160 -0.88 0.25 -5.80
C ILE A 160 -2.01 1.26 -6.00
N VAL A 161 -1.71 2.44 -6.55
CA VAL A 161 -2.67 3.56 -6.72
C VAL A 161 -3.86 3.16 -7.59
N ASP A 162 -3.65 2.35 -8.62
CA ASP A 162 -4.69 1.84 -9.51
C ASP A 162 -5.79 1.08 -8.75
N VAL A 163 -5.45 0.41 -7.64
CA VAL A 163 -6.43 -0.29 -6.81
C VAL A 163 -6.94 0.51 -5.62
N VAL A 164 -6.12 1.42 -5.05
CA VAL A 164 -6.46 2.10 -3.79
C VAL A 164 -7.06 3.50 -3.93
N LEU A 165 -6.71 4.26 -4.99
CA LEU A 165 -7.24 5.63 -5.17
C LEU A 165 -8.28 5.73 -6.29
N LYS A 166 -8.27 4.82 -7.28
CA LYS A 166 -9.27 4.79 -8.36
C LYS A 166 -9.50 6.16 -9.02
N GLY A 167 -8.43 6.90 -9.28
CA GLY A 167 -8.47 8.22 -9.92
C GLY A 167 -8.77 9.42 -9.00
N LYS A 168 -8.83 9.24 -7.67
CA LYS A 168 -8.90 10.37 -6.73
C LYS A 168 -7.61 11.20 -6.75
N GLY A 169 -7.77 12.53 -6.75
CA GLY A 169 -6.69 13.51 -6.87
C GLY A 169 -6.59 14.09 -8.30
N ASP A 170 -5.94 15.23 -8.43
CA ASP A 170 -5.67 15.89 -9.71
C ASP A 170 -4.16 15.95 -9.97
N ALA A 171 -3.70 15.15 -10.93
CA ALA A 171 -2.29 15.11 -11.35
C ALA A 171 -1.76 16.46 -11.88
N SER A 172 -2.67 17.36 -12.26
CA SER A 172 -2.36 18.70 -12.77
C SER A 172 -2.69 19.82 -11.79
N ALA A 173 -2.98 19.48 -10.53
CA ALA A 173 -3.32 20.46 -9.50
C ALA A 173 -2.24 21.55 -9.41
N ASN A 174 -2.71 22.79 -9.46
CA ASN A 174 -1.86 23.96 -9.58
C ASN A 174 -2.53 25.17 -8.92
N ALA A 175 -2.47 25.21 -7.60
CA ALA A 175 -3.14 26.19 -6.76
C ALA A 175 -2.27 27.41 -6.43
N THR A 176 -0.93 27.29 -6.43
CA THR A 176 -0.06 28.46 -6.23
C THR A 176 -0.07 29.33 -7.48
N LYS A 177 -0.18 30.64 -7.27
CA LYS A 177 -0.19 31.61 -8.34
C LYS A 177 1.20 31.76 -8.96
N ASP A 178 1.24 31.92 -10.28
CA ASP A 178 2.48 32.09 -11.05
C ASP A 178 2.88 33.58 -11.13
N GLU A 179 2.65 34.35 -10.06
CA GLU A 179 2.70 35.83 -10.07
C GLU A 179 4.13 36.42 -10.15
N GLY A 180 5.16 35.63 -10.47
CA GLY A 180 6.51 36.18 -10.54
C GLY A 180 7.64 35.22 -10.93
N GLU A 181 7.45 34.33 -11.91
CA GLU A 181 8.52 33.48 -12.47
C GLU A 181 9.15 32.48 -11.45
N ASP A 182 8.71 32.47 -10.19
CA ASP A 182 9.36 31.72 -9.12
C ASP A 182 9.20 30.21 -9.26
N LYS A 183 8.03 29.78 -9.72
CA LYS A 183 7.73 28.36 -9.91
C LYS A 183 8.61 27.73 -10.99
N LYS A 184 8.91 28.45 -12.08
CA LYS A 184 9.82 27.91 -13.10
C LYS A 184 11.24 27.75 -12.54
N TYR A 185 11.71 28.65 -11.69
CA TYR A 185 13.06 28.58 -11.16
C TYR A 185 13.26 27.54 -10.06
N ILE A 186 12.21 26.86 -9.59
CA ILE A 186 12.33 25.66 -8.74
C ILE A 186 13.26 24.62 -9.39
N GLY A 187 13.37 24.61 -10.73
CA GLY A 187 14.34 23.79 -11.46
C GLY A 187 15.80 23.95 -11.01
N LYS A 188 16.17 25.09 -10.39
CA LYS A 188 17.49 25.31 -9.80
C LYS A 188 17.84 24.31 -8.68
N LEU A 189 16.85 23.73 -7.99
CA LEU A 189 17.09 22.69 -6.97
C LEU A 189 17.75 21.43 -7.56
N PHE A 190 17.56 21.19 -8.85
CA PHE A 190 18.05 20.03 -9.58
C PHE A 190 19.33 20.35 -10.35
N SER A 191 19.94 21.52 -10.10
CA SER A 191 21.09 22.01 -10.84
C SER A 191 22.39 21.31 -10.43
N GLU A 192 23.03 20.64 -11.38
CA GLU A 192 24.40 20.09 -11.23
C GLU A 192 25.50 21.15 -11.44
N VAL A 193 25.19 22.45 -11.29
CA VAL A 193 26.22 23.50 -11.15
C VAL A 193 25.84 24.34 -9.96
N LYS A 194 26.67 24.28 -8.92
CA LYS A 194 26.52 25.05 -7.67
C LYS A 194 26.31 26.55 -7.87
N ALA A 195 26.93 27.17 -8.88
CA ALA A 195 26.76 28.61 -9.15
C ALA A 195 25.34 28.99 -9.60
N ASN A 196 24.57 28.02 -10.11
CA ASN A 196 23.20 28.19 -10.59
C ASN A 196 22.19 27.45 -9.72
N ALA A 197 22.62 26.92 -8.57
CA ALA A 197 21.75 26.21 -7.65
C ALA A 197 20.74 27.16 -6.98
N ALA A 198 19.76 26.58 -6.30
CA ALA A 198 18.67 27.33 -5.70
C ALA A 198 19.13 28.24 -4.57
N GLU A 199 18.43 29.37 -4.40
CA GLU A 199 18.56 30.28 -3.27
C GLU A 199 17.31 30.13 -2.38
N ALA A 200 17.22 30.91 -1.29
CA ALA A 200 16.08 30.86 -0.37
C ALA A 200 14.72 31.08 -1.07
N LYS A 201 14.69 31.88 -2.15
CA LYS A 201 13.49 32.18 -2.93
C LYS A 201 12.92 30.92 -3.61
N GLU A 202 13.75 30.18 -4.34
CA GLU A 202 13.31 28.96 -5.04
C GLU A 202 13.01 27.81 -4.06
N ALA A 203 13.75 27.71 -2.96
CA ALA A 203 13.46 26.75 -1.89
C ALA A 203 12.07 27.02 -1.27
N THR A 204 11.73 28.29 -1.03
CA THR A 204 10.41 28.71 -0.54
C THR A 204 9.32 28.41 -1.57
N ALA A 205 9.56 28.68 -2.86
CA ALA A 205 8.60 28.40 -3.93
C ALA A 205 8.29 26.88 -4.07
N ALA A 206 9.32 26.04 -3.92
CA ALA A 206 9.14 24.58 -3.87
C ALA A 206 8.29 24.16 -2.66
N SER A 207 8.57 24.72 -1.49
CA SER A 207 7.79 24.48 -0.27
C SER A 207 6.33 24.91 -0.42
N ALA A 208 6.08 26.06 -1.06
CA ALA A 208 4.73 26.56 -1.35
C ALA A 208 3.99 25.63 -2.31
N SER A 209 4.64 25.16 -3.38
CA SER A 209 4.07 24.23 -4.35
C SER A 209 3.65 22.92 -3.66
N ILE A 210 4.54 22.35 -2.83
CA ILE A 210 4.25 21.15 -2.03
C ILE A 210 3.12 21.41 -1.02
N GLY A 211 3.11 22.59 -0.38
CA GLY A 211 2.10 23.00 0.58
C GLY A 211 0.70 23.08 -0.02
N ALA A 212 0.59 23.52 -1.27
CA ALA A 212 -0.67 23.80 -1.96
C ALA A 212 -1.39 22.58 -2.53
N VAL A 213 -0.73 21.42 -2.60
CA VAL A 213 -1.32 20.18 -3.14
C VAL A 213 -1.52 19.10 -2.07
N SER A 214 -2.47 18.22 -2.31
CA SER A 214 -2.70 17.04 -1.48
C SER A 214 -1.73 15.91 -1.86
N GLY A 215 -1.56 14.92 -0.97
CA GLY A 215 -0.79 13.74 -1.32
C GLY A 215 -1.45 12.88 -2.41
N ALA A 216 -2.77 12.99 -2.59
CA ALA A 216 -3.46 12.31 -3.69
C ALA A 216 -3.10 12.96 -5.04
N ASP A 217 -3.01 14.29 -5.11
CA ASP A 217 -2.56 15.01 -6.31
C ASP A 217 -1.13 14.63 -6.67
N ILE A 218 -0.24 14.57 -5.66
CA ILE A 218 1.15 14.13 -5.82
C ILE A 218 1.22 12.70 -6.36
N LEU A 219 0.46 11.77 -5.76
CA LEU A 219 0.40 10.38 -6.24
C LEU A 219 -0.10 10.32 -7.68
N GLN A 220 -1.14 11.08 -8.04
CA GLN A 220 -1.66 11.12 -9.41
C GLN A 220 -0.64 11.69 -10.40
N ALA A 221 0.14 12.70 -10.01
CA ALA A 221 1.24 13.21 -10.86
C ALA A 221 2.33 12.15 -11.08
N ILE A 222 2.67 11.37 -10.04
CA ILE A 222 3.61 10.26 -10.14
C ILE A 222 3.08 9.18 -11.10
N VAL A 223 1.82 8.72 -10.95
CA VAL A 223 1.31 7.61 -11.78
C VAL A 223 1.11 7.97 -13.26
N LYS A 224 0.91 9.26 -13.55
CA LYS A 224 0.81 9.76 -14.93
C LYS A 224 2.18 9.95 -15.59
N SER A 225 3.27 9.82 -14.85
CA SER A 225 4.61 9.97 -15.42
C SER A 225 4.97 8.82 -16.36
N GLY A 226 5.73 9.14 -17.40
CA GLY A 226 6.31 8.15 -18.30
C GLY A 226 7.57 7.50 -17.74
N ASN A 227 8.13 6.56 -18.51
CA ASN A 227 9.47 6.06 -18.24
C ASN A 227 10.50 7.14 -18.57
N VAL A 228 11.57 7.16 -17.78
CA VAL A 228 12.64 8.13 -17.92
C VAL A 228 13.99 7.47 -18.11
N ASP A 229 14.92 8.26 -18.65
CA ASP A 229 16.34 8.03 -18.64
C ASP A 229 17.02 9.29 -18.04
N ASN A 230 18.32 9.21 -17.74
CA ASN A 230 19.08 10.36 -17.26
C ASN A 230 19.62 11.22 -18.42
N SER A 231 18.94 11.26 -19.58
CA SER A 231 19.42 11.99 -20.76
C SER A 231 18.83 13.39 -20.92
N LYS A 232 17.71 13.69 -20.25
CA LYS A 232 16.96 14.95 -20.40
C LYS A 232 17.34 15.99 -19.37
N ASN A 233 17.25 17.27 -19.75
CA ASN A 233 17.43 18.39 -18.84
C ASN A 233 16.12 18.73 -18.14
N ILE A 234 16.20 19.53 -17.08
CA ILE A 234 15.03 19.99 -16.32
C ILE A 234 14.02 20.80 -17.16
N GLU A 235 14.48 21.55 -18.17
CA GLU A 235 13.60 22.30 -19.09
C GLU A 235 12.82 21.41 -20.04
N ASP A 236 13.32 20.21 -20.29
CA ASP A 236 12.73 19.22 -21.18
C ASP A 236 11.81 18.26 -20.39
N ALA A 237 11.69 18.45 -19.07
CA ALA A 237 10.81 17.67 -18.22
C ALA A 237 9.34 18.03 -18.48
N THR A 238 8.49 17.00 -18.53
CA THR A 238 7.04 17.12 -18.80
C THR A 238 6.19 16.50 -17.70
N ASP A 239 6.81 15.76 -16.78
CA ASP A 239 6.14 15.00 -15.72
C ASP A 239 7.03 14.86 -14.47
N ALA A 240 6.50 14.23 -13.42
CA ALA A 240 7.20 14.12 -12.14
C ALA A 240 8.47 13.25 -12.24
N ALA A 241 8.39 12.13 -12.97
CA ALA A 241 9.55 11.26 -13.17
C ALA A 241 10.69 11.98 -13.91
N SER A 242 10.37 12.75 -14.95
CA SER A 242 11.37 13.48 -15.74
C SER A 242 11.99 14.63 -14.95
N ILE A 243 11.26 15.27 -14.05
CA ILE A 243 11.86 16.19 -13.06
C ILE A 243 12.85 15.45 -12.16
N ALA A 244 12.47 14.28 -11.64
CA ALA A 244 13.32 13.52 -10.73
C ALA A 244 14.60 12.97 -11.39
N ALA A 245 14.51 12.51 -12.65
CA ALA A 245 15.64 11.96 -13.39
C ALA A 245 16.43 13.01 -14.19
N ALA A 246 15.97 14.26 -14.25
CA ALA A 246 16.62 15.32 -15.00
C ALA A 246 18.09 15.46 -14.56
N LYS A 247 18.96 15.40 -15.56
CA LYS A 247 20.37 15.82 -15.46
C LYS A 247 20.48 17.31 -15.78
N LYS A 248 21.69 17.84 -15.73
CA LYS A 248 21.96 19.21 -16.16
C LYS A 248 22.83 19.30 -17.41
N ASP A 249 22.54 20.36 -18.18
CA ASP A 249 23.47 21.08 -19.05
C ASP A 249 23.54 22.56 -18.63
N ASN A 250 24.68 23.21 -18.84
CA ASN A 250 25.07 24.53 -18.32
C ASN A 250 24.18 25.68 -18.85
N GLY A 251 23.00 25.88 -18.25
CA GLY A 251 22.16 27.05 -18.47
C GLY A 251 20.66 26.81 -18.28
N LYS A 252 20.23 25.55 -18.35
CA LYS A 252 18.82 25.18 -18.28
C LYS A 252 18.37 24.96 -16.84
N LYS A 253 17.64 25.92 -16.27
CA LYS A 253 17.25 25.96 -14.85
C LYS A 253 15.76 26.12 -14.60
N GLU A 254 14.99 26.19 -15.68
CA GLU A 254 13.57 26.49 -15.64
C GLU A 254 12.75 25.20 -15.81
N ILE A 255 11.70 25.05 -15.01
CA ILE A 255 10.62 24.09 -15.26
C ILE A 255 9.60 24.79 -16.16
N LYS A 256 9.26 24.17 -17.29
CA LYS A 256 8.38 24.76 -18.32
C LYS A 256 7.05 24.04 -18.41
N ASN A 257 6.08 24.68 -19.08
CA ASN A 257 4.83 24.07 -19.58
C ASN A 257 4.12 23.17 -18.54
N ASP A 258 3.86 21.92 -18.92
CA ASP A 258 3.08 20.94 -18.16
C ASP A 258 3.78 20.44 -16.89
N ALA A 259 5.12 20.51 -16.84
CA ALA A 259 5.87 20.21 -15.63
C ALA A 259 5.76 21.33 -14.58
N LYS A 260 5.38 22.55 -14.98
CA LYS A 260 5.23 23.72 -14.11
C LYS A 260 3.88 23.72 -13.38
N LYS A 261 3.49 22.58 -12.82
CA LYS A 261 2.28 22.39 -12.00
C LYS A 261 2.69 21.96 -10.60
N ASP A 262 2.00 22.46 -9.58
CA ASP A 262 2.36 22.19 -8.18
C ASP A 262 2.44 20.68 -7.89
N ALA A 263 1.46 19.90 -8.37
CA ALA A 263 1.44 18.45 -8.17
C ALA A 263 2.61 17.75 -8.86
N VAL A 264 2.97 18.18 -10.07
CA VAL A 264 4.07 17.61 -10.85
C VAL A 264 5.41 17.93 -10.22
N ILE A 265 5.61 19.17 -9.78
CA ILE A 265 6.82 19.61 -9.06
C ILE A 265 6.95 18.86 -7.74
N ALA A 266 5.88 18.79 -6.95
CA ALA A 266 5.89 18.06 -5.68
C ALA A 266 6.15 16.56 -5.87
N GLY A 267 5.58 15.94 -6.92
CA GLY A 267 5.87 14.57 -7.31
C GLY A 267 7.32 14.36 -7.73
N GLY A 268 7.89 15.27 -8.51
CA GLY A 268 9.28 15.21 -8.92
C GLY A 268 10.26 15.35 -7.75
N ILE A 269 9.97 16.25 -6.81
CA ILE A 269 10.74 16.39 -5.55
C ILE A 269 10.61 15.11 -4.71
N ALA A 270 9.41 14.57 -4.54
CA ALA A 270 9.20 13.32 -3.79
C ALA A 270 9.97 12.15 -4.42
N LEU A 271 9.88 11.96 -5.74
CA LEU A 271 10.60 10.91 -6.45
C LEU A 271 12.12 11.09 -6.34
N ARG A 272 12.64 12.31 -6.55
CA ARG A 272 14.08 12.60 -6.39
C ARG A 272 14.57 12.26 -4.98
N ALA A 273 13.79 12.61 -3.97
CA ALA A 273 14.12 12.38 -2.56
C ALA A 273 14.07 10.90 -2.16
N MET A 274 13.18 10.08 -2.76
CA MET A 274 13.09 8.64 -2.48
C MET A 274 14.07 7.81 -3.33
N ALA A 275 14.35 8.24 -4.55
CA ALA A 275 15.12 7.50 -5.53
C ALA A 275 16.62 7.51 -5.22
N LYS A 276 17.29 6.41 -5.58
CA LYS A 276 18.71 6.20 -5.41
C LYS A 276 19.51 7.32 -6.10
N GLY A 277 20.50 7.87 -5.40
CA GLY A 277 21.40 8.91 -5.91
C GLY A 277 20.78 10.31 -6.03
N GLY A 278 19.46 10.47 -5.94
CA GLY A 278 18.82 11.78 -6.08
C GLY A 278 19.23 12.77 -4.98
N GLN A 279 19.86 13.88 -5.35
CA GLN A 279 20.27 14.94 -4.44
C GLN A 279 19.82 16.30 -4.96
N PHE A 280 19.75 17.28 -4.07
CA PHE A 280 19.38 18.66 -4.37
C PHE A 280 20.58 19.59 -4.14
N ALA A 281 20.63 20.71 -4.86
CA ALA A 281 21.70 21.70 -4.72
C ALA A 281 21.18 23.03 -4.18
N ILE A 282 21.99 23.63 -3.31
CA ILE A 282 21.85 25.00 -2.84
C ILE A 282 23.09 25.80 -3.22
N LYS A 283 22.89 27.07 -3.61
CA LYS A 283 23.98 27.96 -3.99
C LYS A 283 24.92 28.23 -2.81
N SER A 284 26.20 28.42 -3.11
CA SER A 284 27.21 28.82 -2.13
C SER A 284 26.78 30.09 -1.37
N GLY A 285 26.87 30.07 -0.04
CA GLY A 285 26.46 31.19 0.82
C GLY A 285 24.98 31.21 1.22
N GLU A 286 24.13 30.36 0.64
CA GLU A 286 22.69 30.29 0.93
C GLU A 286 22.36 29.21 1.99
N ASN A 287 23.10 29.18 3.10
CA ASN A 287 22.99 28.12 4.12
C ASN A 287 21.56 28.00 4.68
N ASP A 288 20.81 29.10 4.74
CA ASP A 288 19.45 29.15 5.25
C ASP A 288 18.44 28.45 4.32
N ALA A 289 18.78 28.25 3.04
CA ALA A 289 17.94 27.53 2.08
C ALA A 289 18.01 26.00 2.23
N VAL A 290 19.12 25.46 2.75
CA VAL A 290 19.31 24.02 3.00
C VAL A 290 18.18 23.42 3.85
N PRO A 291 17.88 23.93 5.06
CA PRO A 291 16.81 23.35 5.87
C PRO A 291 15.42 23.56 5.25
N ILE A 292 15.22 24.52 4.35
CA ILE A 292 13.95 24.71 3.65
C ILE A 292 13.74 23.57 2.65
N VAL A 293 14.74 23.29 1.81
CA VAL A 293 14.67 22.21 0.81
C VAL A 293 14.57 20.83 1.47
N ASN A 294 15.36 20.58 2.50
CA ASN A 294 15.34 19.30 3.21
C ASN A 294 13.97 19.04 3.86
N ARG A 295 13.34 20.08 4.44
CA ARG A 295 11.96 19.99 4.96
C ARG A 295 10.93 19.85 3.84
N ALA A 296 11.11 20.53 2.71
CA ALA A 296 10.24 20.41 1.55
C ALA A 296 10.25 18.98 0.99
N ALA A 297 11.45 18.41 0.78
CA ALA A 297 11.62 17.01 0.36
C ALA A 297 10.94 16.05 1.33
N ALA A 298 11.21 16.18 2.64
CA ALA A 298 10.56 15.35 3.66
C ALA A 298 9.03 15.49 3.66
N SER A 299 8.52 16.71 3.48
CA SER A 299 7.08 16.98 3.39
C SER A 299 6.44 16.33 2.16
N ALA A 300 7.09 16.42 1.00
CA ALA A 300 6.61 15.81 -0.23
C ALA A 300 6.55 14.28 -0.12
N VAL A 301 7.61 13.65 0.43
CA VAL A 301 7.64 12.21 0.70
C VAL A 301 6.57 11.83 1.73
N SER A 302 6.46 12.58 2.83
CA SER A 302 5.46 12.33 3.89
C SER A 302 4.02 12.39 3.36
N LYS A 303 3.69 13.40 2.55
CA LYS A 303 2.36 13.53 1.93
C LYS A 303 2.07 12.36 0.99
N THR A 304 3.06 11.98 0.17
CA THR A 304 2.96 10.87 -0.78
C THR A 304 2.70 9.54 -0.07
N LEU A 305 3.60 9.15 0.85
CA LEU A 305 3.54 7.85 1.51
C LEU A 305 2.42 7.78 2.55
N GLY A 306 2.16 8.87 3.28
CA GLY A 306 1.04 8.95 4.22
C GLY A 306 -0.30 8.77 3.54
N THR A 307 -0.50 9.41 2.38
CA THR A 307 -1.74 9.24 1.60
C THR A 307 -1.84 7.84 1.01
N LEU A 308 -0.73 7.29 0.49
CA LEU A 308 -0.70 5.94 -0.04
C LEU A 308 -1.07 4.91 1.04
N MET A 309 -0.52 5.04 2.26
CA MET A 309 -0.84 4.16 3.38
C MET A 309 -2.32 4.24 3.77
N LEU A 310 -2.86 5.46 3.90
CA LEU A 310 -4.27 5.64 4.25
C LEU A 310 -5.19 5.03 3.18
N ALA A 311 -4.84 5.16 1.90
CA ALA A 311 -5.58 4.55 0.81
C ALA A 311 -5.51 3.02 0.85
N ILE A 312 -4.33 2.43 1.13
CA ILE A 312 -4.15 0.99 1.34
C ILE A 312 -5.04 0.51 2.48
N ARG A 313 -4.98 1.14 3.66
CA ARG A 313 -5.81 0.80 4.83
C ARG A 313 -7.28 0.76 4.48
N ASN A 314 -7.80 1.87 3.96
CA ASN A 314 -9.21 2.00 3.61
C ASN A 314 -9.66 0.92 2.60
N THR A 315 -8.79 0.58 1.65
CA THR A 315 -9.08 -0.44 0.62
C THR A 315 -9.10 -1.84 1.21
N VAL A 316 -8.12 -2.18 2.06
CA VAL A 316 -8.05 -3.48 2.74
C VAL A 316 -9.21 -3.64 3.71
N ASP A 317 -9.51 -2.61 4.51
CA ASP A 317 -10.66 -2.60 5.45
C ASP A 317 -11.98 -2.82 4.71
N THR A 318 -12.17 -2.17 3.56
CA THR A 318 -13.37 -2.37 2.73
C THR A 318 -13.47 -3.80 2.20
N GLY A 319 -12.34 -4.40 1.81
CA GLY A 319 -12.32 -5.80 1.36
C GLY A 319 -12.60 -6.80 2.48
N LEU A 320 -12.03 -6.59 3.67
CA LEU A 320 -12.32 -7.40 4.86
C LEU A 320 -13.79 -7.26 5.29
N LYS A 321 -14.35 -6.04 5.21
CA LYS A 321 -15.79 -5.82 5.44
C LYS A 321 -16.65 -6.60 4.46
N SER A 322 -16.28 -6.63 3.18
CA SER A 322 -17.01 -7.39 2.15
C SER A 322 -17.01 -8.91 2.45
N ILE A 323 -15.92 -9.44 3.00
CA ILE A 323 -15.85 -10.84 3.46
C ILE A 323 -16.79 -11.06 4.66
N SER A 324 -16.83 -10.13 5.62
CA SER A 324 -17.74 -10.19 6.76
C SER A 324 -19.21 -10.15 6.35
N GLU A 325 -19.56 -9.30 5.39
CA GLU A 325 -20.92 -9.23 4.81
C GLU A 325 -21.28 -10.53 4.10
N ALA A 326 -20.35 -11.11 3.33
CA ALA A 326 -20.56 -12.40 2.69
C ALA A 326 -20.80 -13.51 3.72
N LEU A 327 -20.04 -13.52 4.83
CA LEU A 327 -20.22 -14.46 5.93
C LEU A 327 -21.59 -14.32 6.58
N ALA A 328 -22.05 -13.10 6.84
CA ALA A 328 -23.35 -12.83 7.43
C ALA A 328 -24.53 -13.28 6.55
N ALA A 329 -24.31 -13.36 5.23
CA ALA A 329 -25.31 -13.82 4.27
C ALA A 329 -25.37 -15.35 4.10
N VAL A 330 -24.45 -16.11 4.69
CA VAL A 330 -24.41 -17.58 4.57
C VAL A 330 -25.58 -18.21 5.32
N LYS A 331 -26.23 -19.18 4.67
CA LYS A 331 -27.32 -19.98 5.24
C LYS A 331 -26.96 -21.45 5.32
N GLN A 332 -27.71 -22.21 6.11
CA GLN A 332 -27.51 -23.66 6.27
C GLN A 332 -27.56 -24.42 4.94
N GLU A 333 -28.41 -23.98 4.01
CA GLU A 333 -28.55 -24.53 2.65
C GLU A 333 -27.36 -24.24 1.72
N ASP A 334 -26.44 -23.35 2.11
CA ASP A 334 -25.21 -23.09 1.38
C ASP A 334 -24.07 -24.08 1.73
N MET A 335 -24.29 -24.98 2.70
CA MET A 335 -23.37 -26.10 2.95
C MET A 335 -23.42 -27.08 1.77
N PRO A 336 -22.26 -27.52 1.22
CA PRO A 336 -22.27 -28.54 0.19
C PRO A 336 -22.86 -29.83 0.77
N VAL A 337 -23.82 -30.39 0.04
CA VAL A 337 -24.39 -31.70 0.34
C VAL A 337 -23.26 -32.71 0.18
N GLU A 338 -22.83 -33.36 1.26
CA GLU A 338 -22.02 -34.56 1.14
C GLU A 338 -22.87 -35.61 0.43
N THR A 339 -22.63 -35.80 -0.87
CA THR A 339 -23.09 -36.98 -1.57
C THR A 339 -22.30 -38.15 -1.00
N SER A 340 -22.83 -38.78 0.04
CA SER A 340 -22.43 -40.13 0.39
C SER A 340 -22.73 -41.00 -0.81
N GLU A 341 -21.68 -41.42 -1.53
CA GLU A 341 -21.79 -42.57 -2.41
C GLU A 341 -22.16 -43.76 -1.52
N SER A 342 -23.46 -44.01 -1.38
CA SER A 342 -23.95 -45.28 -0.90
C SER A 342 -23.55 -46.31 -1.96
N GLY A 343 -22.39 -46.93 -1.77
CA GLY A 343 -22.00 -48.11 -2.50
C GLY A 343 -23.06 -49.18 -2.28
N THR A 344 -24.02 -49.26 -3.21
CA THR A 344 -24.97 -50.35 -3.29
C THR A 344 -24.19 -51.59 -3.69
N GLY A 345 -23.95 -52.45 -2.71
CA GLY A 345 -23.55 -53.82 -2.96
C GLY A 345 -24.60 -54.52 -3.82
N LYS A 346 -24.12 -55.26 -4.81
CA LYS A 346 -24.70 -56.51 -5.31
C LYS A 346 -23.57 -57.42 -5.74
#